data_AF-A0A3P6FVH1-F1
#
_entry.id   AF-A0A3P6FVH1-F1
#
_cell.length_a   1.000
_cell.length_b   1.000
_cell.length_c   1.000
_cell.angle_alpha   90.00
_cell.angle_beta   90.00
_cell.angle_gamma   90.00
#
_symmetry.space_group_name_H-M   'P 1'
#
loop_
_entity.id
_entity.type
_entity.pdbx_description
1 polymer ?
#
loop_
_entity_poly.entity_id
_entity_poly.type
_entity_poly.pdbx_seq_one_letter_code
_entity_poly.pdbx_strand_id
1 'polypeptide(L)'
;GSAPPQFVASALVAEALALKTAIEEAVSSEIQDMICFSDSKFLISLITGNKSVIALKGILHDIGVLSDSLNSISFKFVSRSCNVEADRLAKDALF
;
A
#
# COMPACT_ATOMS: atom_id res chain seq x y z
N GLY A 1 -10.82 0.81 22.47
CA GLY A 1 -11.32 -0.49 22.01
C GLY A 1 -10.39 -0.99 20.92
N SER A 2 -9.79 -2.16 21.10
CA SER A 2 -8.90 -2.75 20.09
C SER A 2 -9.77 -3.38 19.00
N ALA A 3 -9.64 -2.93 17.76
CA ALA A 3 -10.33 -3.54 16.63
C ALA A 3 -9.89 -5.02 16.48
N PRO A 4 -10.78 -5.94 16.11
CA PRO A 4 -10.45 -7.36 16.02
C PRO A 4 -9.35 -7.59 14.95
N PRO A 5 -8.41 -8.53 15.18
CA PRO A 5 -7.26 -8.77 14.31
C PRO A 5 -7.62 -9.13 12.86
N GLN A 6 -8.85 -9.60 12.64
CA GLN A 6 -9.42 -9.95 11.34
C GLN A 6 -9.64 -8.71 10.46
N PHE A 7 -10.13 -7.61 11.06
CA PHE A 7 -10.35 -6.33 10.37
C PHE A 7 -9.03 -5.65 10.01
N VAL A 8 -8.01 -5.79 10.87
CA VAL A 8 -6.68 -5.22 10.62
C VAL A 8 -6.02 -5.89 9.42
N ALA A 9 -6.17 -7.21 9.27
CA ALA A 9 -5.65 -7.92 8.09
C ALA A 9 -6.36 -7.48 6.79
N SER A 10 -7.68 -7.27 6.82
CA SER A 10 -8.44 -6.82 5.64
C SER A 10 -8.12 -5.37 5.25
N ALA A 11 -7.99 -4.48 6.24
CA ALA A 11 -7.62 -3.08 5.99
C ALA A 11 -6.24 -2.99 5.33
N LEU A 12 -5.28 -3.78 5.82
CA LEU A 12 -3.92 -3.84 5.29
C LEU A 12 -3.88 -4.39 3.86
N VAL A 13 -4.71 -5.38 3.54
CA VAL A 13 -4.89 -5.91 2.18
C VAL A 13 -5.50 -4.86 1.26
N ALA A 14 -6.51 -4.11 1.73
CA ALA A 14 -7.11 -3.02 0.97
C ALA A 14 -6.12 -1.89 0.69
N GLU A 15 -5.31 -1.49 1.68
CA GLU A 15 -4.23 -0.50 1.50
C GLU A 15 -3.20 -0.98 0.46
N ALA A 16 -2.79 -2.25 0.53
CA ALA A 16 -1.85 -2.81 -0.43
C ALA A 16 -2.43 -2.84 -1.86
N LEU A 17 -3.71 -3.21 -2.00
CA LEU A 17 -4.40 -3.19 -3.29
C LEU A 17 -4.53 -1.77 -3.83
N ALA A 18 -4.87 -0.80 -2.99
CA ALA A 18 -4.92 0.60 -3.39
C ALA A 18 -3.55 1.10 -3.89
N LEU A 19 -2.47 0.69 -3.22
CA LEU A 19 -1.10 0.97 -3.65
C LEU A 19 -0.80 0.36 -5.03
N LYS A 20 -1.15 -0.92 -5.22
CA LYS A 20 -1.00 -1.63 -6.50
C LYS A 20 -1.73 -0.88 -7.62
N THR A 21 -3.01 -0.54 -7.42
CA THR A 21 -3.81 0.18 -8.40
C THR A 21 -3.24 1.57 -8.69
N ALA A 22 -2.76 2.28 -7.67
CA ALA A 22 -2.14 3.59 -7.88
C ALA A 22 -0.86 3.50 -8.73
N ILE A 23 -0.08 2.43 -8.57
CA ILE A 23 1.11 2.18 -9.40
C ILE A 23 0.69 1.75 -10.81
N GLU A 24 -0.32 0.89 -10.97
CA GLU A 24 -0.85 0.51 -12.29
C GLU A 24 -1.34 1.74 -13.08
N GLU A 25 -2.10 2.62 -12.44
CA GLU A 25 -2.55 3.88 -13.03
C GLU A 25 -1.38 4.82 -13.35
N ALA A 26 -0.37 4.88 -12.48
CA ALA A 26 0.84 5.67 -12.73
C ALA A 26 1.62 5.15 -13.95
N VAL A 27 1.80 3.83 -14.06
CA VAL A 27 2.43 3.18 -15.22
C VAL A 27 1.59 3.42 -16.48
N SER A 28 0.26 3.31 -16.39
CA SER A 28 -0.64 3.60 -17.51
C SER A 28 -0.63 5.09 -17.91
N SER A 29 -0.31 5.97 -16.98
CA SER A 29 -0.18 7.43 -17.20
C SER A 29 1.24 7.84 -17.61
N GLU A 30 2.13 6.87 -17.90
CA GLU A 30 3.55 7.08 -18.23
C GLU A 30 4.34 7.84 -17.15
N ILE A 31 3.88 7.78 -15.90
CA ILE A 31 4.61 8.35 -14.76
C ILE A 31 5.82 7.45 -14.50
N GLN A 32 7.01 8.05 -14.52
CA GLN A 32 8.27 7.32 -14.30
C GLN A 32 8.74 7.36 -12.85
N ASP A 33 8.34 8.39 -12.10
CA ASP A 33 8.76 8.62 -10.73
C ASP A 33 7.55 8.75 -9.80
N MET A 34 7.46 7.89 -8.78
CA MET A 34 6.34 7.89 -7.84
C MET A 34 6.80 7.75 -6.39
N ILE A 35 6.14 8.49 -5.50
CA ILE A 35 6.30 8.32 -4.06
C ILE A 35 4.97 7.86 -3.48
N CYS A 36 4.99 6.66 -2.92
CA CYS A 36 3.85 6.05 -2.26
C CYS A 36 3.92 6.33 -0.75
N PHE A 37 2.82 6.84 -0.19
CA PHE A 37 2.70 7.11 1.24
C PHE A 37 1.67 6.17 1.88
N SER A 38 2.05 5.53 2.99
CA SER A 38 1.11 4.74 3.82
C SER A 38 1.28 5.12 5.28
N ASP A 39 0.17 5.17 6.01
CA ASP A 39 0.12 5.36 7.46
C ASP A 39 0.19 4.06 8.26
N SER A 40 0.35 2.93 7.57
CA SER A 40 0.63 1.65 8.17
C SER A 40 2.14 1.41 8.21
N LYS A 41 2.75 1.62 9.39
CA LYS A 41 4.15 1.21 9.63
C LYS A 41 4.37 -0.27 9.31
N PHE A 42 3.34 -1.09 9.49
CA PHE A 42 3.39 -2.51 9.19
C PHE A 42 3.46 -2.72 7.67
N LEU A 43 2.60 -2.08 6.87
CA LEU A 43 2.64 -2.16 5.41
C LEU A 43 3.98 -1.67 4.86
N ILE A 44 4.44 -0.50 5.30
CA ILE A 44 5.74 0.05 4.90
C ILE A 44 6.86 -0.92 5.27
N SER A 45 6.83 -1.54 6.46
CA SER A 45 7.82 -2.54 6.86
C SER A 45 7.71 -3.86 6.09
N LEU A 46 6.58 -4.18 5.47
CA LEU A 46 6.43 -5.35 4.58
C LEU A 46 6.91 -5.05 3.16
N ILE A 47 6.75 -3.81 2.69
CA ILE A 47 7.23 -3.38 1.37
C ILE A 47 8.74 -3.14 1.41
N THR A 48 9.23 -2.42 2.43
CA THR A 48 10.65 -2.08 2.59
C THR A 48 11.45 -3.16 3.30
N GLY A 49 10.80 -3.99 4.10
CA GLY A 49 11.43 -5.11 4.79
C GLY A 49 11.02 -6.42 4.14
N ASN A 50 11.94 -7.38 4.07
CA ASN A 50 11.75 -8.73 3.51
C ASN A 50 10.75 -9.63 4.28
N LYS A 51 9.84 -9.03 5.06
CA LYS A 51 8.80 -9.74 5.79
C LYS A 51 7.60 -9.90 4.86
N SER A 52 7.26 -11.14 4.53
CA SER A 52 6.08 -11.45 3.72
C SER A 52 4.99 -12.05 4.59
N VAL A 53 3.84 -11.38 4.68
CA VAL A 53 2.59 -12.04 5.12
C VAL A 53 2.03 -12.75 3.90
N ILE A 54 1.71 -14.04 3.99
CA ILE A 54 1.31 -14.88 2.83
C ILE A 54 0.19 -14.22 2.00
N ALA A 55 -0.80 -13.62 2.67
CA ALA A 55 -1.92 -12.92 2.01
C ALA A 55 -1.49 -11.68 1.21
N LEU A 56 -0.45 -10.97 1.66
CA LEU A 56 0.08 -9.78 1.01
C LEU A 56 1.24 -10.09 0.07
N LYS A 57 1.85 -11.26 0.18
CA LYS A 57 3.03 -11.63 -0.61
C LYS A 57 2.77 -11.57 -2.11
N GLY A 58 1.57 -11.97 -2.55
CA GLY A 58 1.15 -11.81 -3.96
C GLY A 58 1.09 -10.33 -4.37
N ILE A 59 0.40 -9.51 -3.59
CA ILE A 59 0.23 -8.07 -3.89
C ILE A 59 1.58 -7.34 -3.84
N LEU A 60 2.43 -7.64 -2.86
CA LEU A 60 3.77 -7.06 -2.73
C LEU A 60 4.69 -7.47 -3.89
N HIS A 61 4.57 -8.72 -4.36
CA HIS A 61 5.28 -9.18 -5.55
C HIS A 61 4.80 -8.42 -6.78
N ASP A 62 3.49 -8.29 -6.99
CA ASP A 62 2.93 -7.52 -8.11
C ASP A 62 3.34 -6.05 -8.06
N ILE A 63 3.30 -5.42 -6.88
CA ILE A 63 3.81 -4.06 -6.65
C ILE A 63 5.28 -3.99 -7.05
N GLY A 64 6.10 -4.97 -6.66
CA GLY A 64 7.53 -5.03 -7.02
C GLY A 64 7.75 -5.14 -8.53
N VAL A 65 6.99 -5.98 -9.22
CA VAL A 65 7.05 -6.13 -10.69
C VAL A 65 6.61 -4.83 -11.39
N LEU A 66 5.53 -4.21 -10.93
CA LEU A 66 5.07 -2.92 -11.45
C LEU A 66 6.07 -1.80 -11.15
N SER A 67 6.71 -1.85 -9.98
CA SER A 67 7.78 -0.93 -9.59
C SER A 67 8.99 -1.02 -10.51
N ASP A 68 9.29 -2.20 -11.04
CA ASP A 68 10.38 -2.42 -11.99
C ASP A 68 10.10 -1.75 -13.35
N SER A 69 8.84 -1.44 -13.63
CA SER A 69 8.43 -0.63 -14.80
C SER A 69 8.58 0.87 -14.57
N LEU A 70 8.80 1.31 -13.33
CA LEU A 70 9.05 2.69 -12.97
C LEU A 70 10.57 2.96 -12.93
N ASN A 71 10.97 4.18 -13.22
CA ASN A 71 12.37 4.60 -13.16
C ASN A 71 12.79 4.89 -11.70
N SER A 72 11.86 5.41 -10.89
CA SER A 72 12.05 5.59 -9.46
C SER A 72 10.76 5.39 -8.68
N ILE A 73 10.78 4.49 -7.70
CA ILE A 73 9.70 4.39 -6.72
C ILE A 73 10.26 4.48 -5.29
N SER A 74 9.52 5.15 -4.42
CA SER A 74 9.83 5.23 -3.00
C SER A 74 8.59 5.02 -2.15
N PHE A 75 8.71 4.21 -1.11
CA PHE A 75 7.66 3.97 -0.13
C PHE A 75 8.01 4.66 1.17
N LYS A 76 7.15 5.58 1.63
CA LYS A 76 7.36 6.34 2.87
C LYS A 76 6.19 6.18 3.83
N PHE A 77 6.55 6.00 5.09
CA PHE A 77 5.59 6.08 6.19
C PHE A 77 5.18 7.54 6.41
N VAL A 78 3.88 7.79 6.50
CA VAL A 78 3.32 9.09 6.85
C VAL A 78 2.40 8.95 8.07
N SER A 79 2.33 9.95 8.95
CA SER A 79 1.40 9.90 10.08
C SER A 79 -0.05 9.99 9.59
N ARG A 80 -1.00 9.28 10.25
CA ARG A 80 -2.45 9.31 9.95
C ARG A 80 -3.04 10.70 9.79
N SER A 81 -2.51 11.67 10.53
CA SER A 81 -2.91 13.07 10.46
C SER A 81 -2.73 13.70 9.07
N CYS A 82 -1.84 13.14 8.24
CA CYS A 82 -1.57 13.61 6.88
C CYS A 82 -2.08 12.65 5.78
N ASN A 83 -2.68 11.51 6.14
CA ASN A 83 -3.18 10.51 5.20
C ASN A 83 -4.71 10.34 5.28
N VAL A 84 -5.42 11.44 5.58
CA VAL A 84 -6.88 11.42 5.80
C VAL A 84 -7.63 10.88 4.59
N GLU A 85 -7.19 11.21 3.36
CA GLU A 85 -7.82 10.72 2.14
C GLU A 85 -7.66 9.21 1.95
N ALA A 86 -6.48 8.66 2.22
CA ALA A 86 -6.27 7.22 2.13
C ALA A 86 -6.92 6.46 3.28
N ASP A 87 -6.93 7.00 4.51
CA ASP A 87 -7.67 6.43 5.65
C ASP A 87 -9.18 6.42 5.37
N ARG A 88 -9.69 7.46 4.70
CA ARG A 88 -11.09 7.53 4.24
C ARG A 88 -11.37 6.47 3.18
N LEU A 89 -10.50 6.33 2.17
CA LEU A 89 -10.67 5.34 1.11
C LEU A 89 -10.58 3.90 1.64
N ALA A 90 -9.67 3.64 2.58
CA ALA A 90 -9.54 2.34 3.24
C ALA A 90 -10.76 2.00 4.11
N LYS A 91 -11.35 3.01 4.78
CA LYS A 91 -12.64 2.85 5.46
C LYS A 91 -13.76 2.54 4.48
N ASP A 92 -13.83 3.23 3.36
CA ASP A 92 -14.85 2.98 2.32
C ASP A 92 -14.77 1.56 1.77
N ALA A 93 -13.57 0.99 1.66
CA ALA A 93 -13.38 -0.40 1.21
C ALA A 93 -13.77 -1.47 2.27
N LEU A 94 -14.00 -1.08 3.53
CA LEU A 94 -14.43 -1.99 4.61
C LEU A 94 -15.95 -2.05 4.80
N PHE A 95 -16.73 -1.25 4.06
CA PHE A 95 -18.19 -1.19 4.14
C PHE A 95 -18.89 -1.76 2.91
#